data_AF-A0A849QIA5-F1
#
_entry.id   AF-A0A849QIA5-F1
#
_cell.length_a   1.000
_cell.length_b   1.000
_cell.length_c   1.000
_cell.angle_alpha   90.00
_cell.angle_beta   90.00
_cell.angle_gamma   90.00
#
_symmetry.space_group_name_H-M   'P 1'
#
loop_
_entity.id
_entity.type
_entity.pdbx_description
1 polymer ?
#
loop_
_entity_poly.entity_id
_entity_poly.type
_entity_poly.pdbx_seq_one_letter_code
_entity_poly.pdbx_strand_id
1 'polypeptide(L)' 'HIRAGKGKLRGRKYKHKKSVLIVAGEQSLITKAANNLSGVDVATVDSLNAELLAPGTHAGRLTIWTESAISNLEGAFI' A
#
# COMPACT_ATOMS: atom_id res chain seq x y z
N HIS A 1 1.33 -1.72 18.16
CA HIS A 1 0.59 -2.40 19.25
C HIS A 1 0.90 -3.89 19.24
N ILE A 2 1.06 -4.54 20.40
CA ILE A 2 1.32 -5.99 20.48
C ILE A 2 0.01 -6.75 20.23
N ARG A 3 0.03 -7.76 19.36
CA ARG A 3 -1.13 -8.58 19.01
C ARG A 3 -1.56 -9.43 20.21
N ALA A 4 -2.86 -9.55 20.46
CA ALA A 4 -3.37 -10.47 21.48
C ALA A 4 -3.34 -11.94 20.99
N GLY A 5 -3.39 -12.88 21.93
CA GLY A 5 -3.53 -14.32 21.65
C GLY A 5 -2.26 -15.04 21.17
N LYS A 6 -2.44 -16.28 20.69
CA LYS A 6 -1.37 -17.22 20.31
C LYS A 6 -0.58 -16.80 19.07
N GLY A 7 -1.10 -15.86 18.27
CA GLY A 7 -0.39 -15.34 17.09
C GLY A 7 0.96 -14.70 17.40
N LYS A 8 1.16 -14.22 18.64
CA LYS A 8 2.46 -13.72 19.13
C LYS A 8 3.58 -14.76 19.05
N LEU A 9 3.25 -16.01 19.38
CA LEU A 9 4.20 -17.13 19.38
C LEU A 9 4.55 -17.62 17.97
N ARG A 10 3.74 -17.27 16.97
CA ARG A 10 3.91 -17.67 15.56
C ARG A 10 4.57 -16.58 14.70
N GLY A 11 5.37 -15.71 15.31
CA GLY A 11 6.09 -14.62 14.61
C GLY A 11 5.22 -13.40 14.23
N ARG A 12 3.91 -13.38 14.51
CA ARG A 12 3.00 -12.26 14.18
C ARG A 12 2.74 -11.36 15.39
N LYS A 13 3.81 -10.98 16.10
CA LYS A 13 3.74 -10.30 17.40
C LYS A 13 3.18 -8.88 17.32
N TYR A 14 3.43 -8.16 16.23
CA TYR A 14 3.00 -6.77 16.10
C TYR A 14 1.81 -6.61 15.14
N LYS A 15 0.94 -5.66 15.46
CA LYS A 15 -0.10 -5.14 14.56
C LYS A 15 0.24 -3.69 14.24
N HIS A 16 0.43 -3.42 12.96
CA HIS A 16 0.57 -2.08 12.40
C HIS A 16 -0.76 -1.68 11.77
N LYS A 17 -1.11 -0.40 11.86
CA LYS A 17 -2.25 0.16 11.12
C LYS A 17 -1.79 0.43 9.68
N LYS A 18 -2.70 0.32 8.72
CA LYS A 18 -2.47 0.78 7.35
C LYS A 18 -2.62 2.30 7.32
N SER A 19 -1.63 2.98 6.74
CA SER A 19 -1.67 4.43 6.53
C SER A 19 -1.91 4.68 5.04
N VAL A 20 -1.12 5.56 4.45
CA VAL A 20 -1.23 6.00 3.06
C VAL A 20 -0.83 4.87 2.11
N LEU A 21 -1.47 4.81 0.95
CA LEU A 21 -1.00 4.08 -0.22
C LEU A 21 -0.40 5.08 -1.20
N ILE A 22 0.81 4.85 -1.67
CA ILE A 22 1.44 5.65 -2.73
C ILE A 22 1.38 4.83 -4.01
N VAL A 23 0.78 5.38 -5.06
CA VAL A 23 0.78 4.79 -6.39
C VAL A 23 1.74 5.57 -7.27
N ALA A 24 2.77 4.90 -7.74
CA ALA A 24 3.82 5.48 -8.58
C ALA A 24 3.79 4.88 -9.98
N GLY A 25 4.03 5.73 -10.99
CA GLY A 25 4.18 5.27 -12.38
C GLY A 25 5.48 4.50 -12.62
N GLU A 26 6.53 4.81 -11.85
CA GLU A 26 7.82 4.13 -11.90
C GLU A 26 8.35 3.85 -10.49
N GLN A 27 8.90 2.65 -10.29
CA GLN A 27 8.98 2.04 -8.96
C GLN A 27 10.30 2.30 -8.21
N SER A 28 11.36 2.75 -8.87
CA SER A 28 12.72 2.54 -8.34
C SER A 28 13.13 3.42 -7.15
N LEU A 29 12.78 4.71 -7.16
CA LEU A 29 13.22 5.68 -6.14
C LEU A 29 12.20 5.83 -4.99
N ILE A 30 10.91 5.97 -5.34
CA ILE A 30 9.84 6.19 -4.36
C ILE A 30 9.67 4.98 -3.45
N THR A 31 9.74 3.77 -3.99
CA THR A 31 9.64 2.53 -3.22
C THR A 31 10.76 2.42 -2.18
N LYS A 32 12.00 2.74 -2.55
CA LYS A 32 13.14 2.72 -1.61
C LYS A 32 12.96 3.77 -0.50
N ALA A 33 12.51 4.97 -0.84
CA ALA A 33 12.32 6.05 0.14
C ALA A 33 11.17 5.76 1.12
N ALA A 34 10.06 5.21 0.64
CA ALA A 34 8.84 5.06 1.42
C ALA A 34 8.72 3.71 2.16
N ASN A 35 9.43 2.66 1.75
CA ASN A 35 9.30 1.31 2.35
C ASN A 35 9.64 1.23 3.84
N ASN A 36 10.46 2.14 4.37
CA ASN A 36 10.80 2.18 5.79
C ASN A 36 9.78 2.98 6.64
N LEU A 37 8.81 3.64 5.99
CA LEU A 37 7.77 4.39 6.70
C LEU A 37 6.71 3.42 7.24
N SER A 38 6.40 3.55 8.53
CA SER A 38 5.45 2.66 9.20
C SER A 38 4.05 2.75 8.60
N GLY A 39 3.56 1.63 8.06
CA GLY A 39 2.20 1.47 7.55
C GLY A 39 1.95 2.05 6.16
N VAL A 40 2.96 2.65 5.53
CA VAL A 40 2.90 3.13 4.15
C VAL A 40 3.16 1.95 3.23
N ASP A 41 2.34 1.81 2.19
CA ASP A 41 2.61 0.86 1.11
C ASP A 41 2.84 1.65 -0.19
N VAL A 42 3.69 1.11 -1.07
CA VAL A 42 3.92 1.64 -2.42
C VAL A 42 3.56 0.56 -3.43
N ALA A 43 2.82 0.94 -4.46
CA ALA A 43 2.46 0.07 -5.57
C ALA A 43 2.59 0.81 -6.91
N THR A 44 2.70 0.03 -7.98
CA THR A 44 2.54 0.53 -9.37
C THR A 44 1.10 0.35 -9.82
N VAL A 45 0.75 1.02 -10.92
CA VAL A 45 -0.56 0.88 -11.58
C VAL A 45 -0.86 -0.60 -11.88
N ASP A 46 0.11 -1.34 -12.39
CA ASP A 46 -0.07 -2.76 -12.76
C ASP A 46 -0.17 -3.71 -11.56
N SER A 47 0.33 -3.31 -10.39
CA SER A 47 0.34 -4.16 -9.18
C SER A 47 -0.76 -3.79 -8.17
N LEU A 48 -1.66 -2.86 -8.54
CA LEU A 48 -2.80 -2.49 -7.73
C LEU A 48 -3.77 -3.66 -7.56
N ASN A 49 -4.21 -3.87 -6.32
CA ASN A 49 -5.15 -4.93 -5.99
C ASN A 49 -6.15 -4.46 -4.91
N ALA A 50 -7.20 -5.26 -4.72
CA ALA A 50 -8.27 -4.96 -3.78
C ALA A 50 -7.77 -4.90 -2.32
N GLU A 51 -6.76 -5.67 -1.94
CA GLU A 51 -6.24 -5.66 -0.57
C GLU A 51 -5.49 -4.36 -0.22
N LEU A 52 -4.83 -3.76 -1.22
CA LEU A 52 -4.11 -2.50 -1.07
C LEU A 52 -5.08 -1.31 -1.01
N LEU A 53 -6.12 -1.31 -1.86
CA LEU A 53 -7.13 -0.26 -1.93
C LEU A 53 -8.17 -0.33 -0.82
N ALA A 54 -8.54 -1.53 -0.41
CA ALA A 54 -9.58 -1.79 0.58
C ALA A 54 -9.10 -2.77 1.67
N PRO A 55 -8.12 -2.37 2.52
CA PRO A 55 -7.55 -3.25 3.52
C PRO A 55 -8.59 -3.68 4.56
N GLY A 56 -8.85 -4.99 4.64
CA GLY A 56 -9.90 -5.53 5.51
C GLY A 56 -11.31 -5.20 5.03
N THR A 57 -11.52 -5.19 3.71
CA THR A 57 -12.82 -4.95 3.04
C THR A 57 -13.44 -3.60 3.35
N HIS A 58 -12.65 -2.62 3.78
CA HIS A 58 -13.07 -1.23 3.95
C HIS A 58 -12.63 -0.43 2.73
N ALA A 59 -13.59 -0.07 1.87
CA ALA A 59 -13.32 0.73 0.69
C ALA A 59 -12.89 2.15 1.07
N GLY A 60 -12.00 2.72 0.26
CA GLY A 60 -11.47 4.07 0.47
C GLY A 60 -10.28 4.06 1.42
N ARG A 61 -9.09 3.91 0.85
CA ARG A 61 -7.82 4.19 1.52
C ARG A 61 -7.31 5.56 1.07
N LEU A 62 -6.62 6.28 1.95
CA LEU A 62 -5.93 7.50 1.55
C LEU A 62 -4.83 7.15 0.53
N THR A 63 -5.03 7.51 -0.73
CA THR A 63 -4.13 7.18 -1.84
C THR A 63 -3.50 8.44 -2.41
N ILE A 64 -2.17 8.49 -2.48
CA ILE A 64 -1.41 9.53 -3.16
C ILE A 64 -0.97 8.99 -4.50
N TRP A 65 -1.29 9.71 -5.56
CA TRP A 65 -0.94 9.34 -6.92
C TRP A 65 0.15 10.25 -7.46
N THR A 66 1.12 9.68 -8.17
CA THR A 66 2.00 10.49 -9.03
C THR A 66 1.27 10.84 -10.32
N GLU A 67 1.61 11.98 -10.92
CA GLU A 67 1.06 12.40 -12.20
C GLU A 67 1.23 11.30 -13.28
N SER A 68 2.42 10.71 -13.36
CA SER A 68 2.69 9.57 -14.24
C SER A 68 1.83 8.33 -13.97
N ALA A 69 1.44 8.09 -12.72
CA ALA A 69 0.57 6.97 -12.40
C ALA A 69 -0.87 7.21 -12.90
N ILE A 70 -1.34 8.46 -12.85
CA ILE A 70 -2.65 8.85 -13.38
C ILE A 70 -2.66 8.68 -14.90
N SER A 71 -1.63 9.18 -15.60
CA SER A 71 -1.53 9.02 -17.06
C SER A 71 -1.47 7.53 -17.48
N ASN A 72 -0.73 6.70 -16.75
CA ASN A 72 -0.67 5.26 -17.02
C ASN A 72 -2.02 4.58 -16.77
N LEU A 73 -2.77 5.03 -15.76
CA LEU A 73 -4.09 4.50 -15.45
C LEU A 73 -5.11 4.87 -16.55
N GLU A 74 -5.07 6.09 -17.08
CA GLU A 74 -5.89 6.48 -18.23
C GLU A 74 -5.62 5.59 -19.44
N GLY A 75 -4.35 5.29 -19.74
CA GLY A 75 -3.98 4.39 -20.84
C GLY A 75 -4.37 2.92 -20.62
N ALA A 76 -4.58 2.49 -19.37
CA ALA A 76 -4.92 1.10 -19.04
C ALA A 76 -6.42 0.78 -19.18
N PHE A 77 -7.29 1.79 -19.24
CA PHE A 77 -8.76 1.63 -19.31
C PHE A 77 -9.37 2.13 -20.62
N ILE A 78 -8.55 2.34 -21.65
CA ILE A 78 -8.96 2.61 -23.04
C ILE A 78 -8.73 1.35 -23.88
#